data_AF-I2G6R4-F1
#
_entry.id   AF-I2G6R4-F1
#
_cell.length_a   1.000
_cell.length_b   1.000
_cell.length_c   1.000
_cell.angle_alpha   90.00
_cell.angle_beta   90.00
_cell.angle_gamma   90.00
#
_symmetry.space_group_name_H-M   'P 1'
#
loop_
_entity.id
_entity.type
_entity.pdbx_description
1 polymer ?
#
loop_
_entity_poly.entity_id
_entity_poly.type
_entity_poly.pdbx_seq_one_letter_code
_entity_poly.pdbx_strand_id
1 'polypeptide(L)'
;MLSRLTTATLALSKASTSRMITTTATAAAAKPIPQPRGTIPDPESFLTAISRTRRDLASNSSLTSAIGKKWSNIFTIRSEQLKEAGVTVKNRRFFLWAREKFRQGANPELFITDAKPKKKVRGWGPRVQTAERIRVRGVRRSGEK
;
A
#
# COMPACT_ATOMS: atom_id res chain seq x y z
N MET A 1 12.62 -21.31 74.68
CA MET A 1 13.76 -21.38 73.72
C MET A 1 13.21 -21.08 72.33
N LEU A 2 13.33 -19.83 71.87
CA LEU A 2 12.73 -19.33 70.62
C LEU A 2 13.70 -19.56 69.44
N SER A 3 13.38 -20.47 68.52
CA SER A 3 14.12 -20.64 67.27
C SER A 3 13.49 -19.80 66.15
N ARG A 4 14.24 -18.81 65.63
CA ARG A 4 13.84 -18.02 64.46
C ARG A 4 14.19 -18.80 63.19
N LEU A 5 13.21 -19.03 62.32
CA LEU A 5 13.42 -19.52 60.96
C LEU A 5 13.45 -18.32 60.01
N THR A 6 14.52 -18.18 59.24
CA THR A 6 14.71 -17.14 58.21
C THR A 6 14.30 -17.70 56.85
N THR A 7 13.27 -17.12 56.24
CA THR A 7 12.81 -17.49 54.89
C THR A 7 13.62 -16.70 53.85
N ALA A 8 14.42 -17.39 53.04
CA ALA A 8 15.13 -16.80 51.91
C ALA A 8 14.23 -16.79 50.66
N THR A 9 13.88 -15.59 50.17
CA THR A 9 13.15 -15.42 48.90
C THR A 9 14.15 -15.32 47.75
N LEU A 10 14.23 -16.35 46.91
CA LEU A 10 14.98 -16.32 45.65
C LEU A 10 14.18 -15.57 44.58
N ALA A 11 14.66 -14.39 44.17
CA ALA A 11 14.10 -13.64 43.04
C ALA A 11 14.59 -14.26 41.72
N LEU A 12 13.65 -14.76 40.90
CA LEU A 12 13.94 -15.29 39.57
C LEU A 12 14.10 -14.11 38.59
N SER A 13 15.31 -13.93 38.05
CA SER A 13 15.57 -12.93 37.01
C SER A 13 14.89 -13.33 35.70
N LYS A 14 13.93 -12.52 35.25
CA LYS A 14 13.37 -12.63 33.89
C LYS A 14 14.44 -12.20 32.89
N ALA A 15 15.10 -13.16 32.26
CA ALA A 15 15.93 -12.90 31.10
C ALA A 15 15.05 -12.36 29.96
N SER A 16 15.18 -11.06 29.67
CA SER A 16 14.56 -10.42 28.51
C SER A 16 15.34 -10.82 27.26
N THR A 17 14.94 -11.93 26.63
CA THR A 17 15.41 -12.29 25.28
C THR A 17 14.84 -11.31 24.27
N SER A 18 15.62 -10.29 23.93
CA SER A 18 15.40 -9.46 22.74
C SER A 18 15.45 -10.37 21.51
N ARG A 19 14.27 -10.70 20.97
CA ARG A 19 14.15 -11.47 19.73
C ARG A 19 14.50 -10.53 18.57
N MET A 20 15.78 -10.48 18.20
CA MET A 20 16.20 -9.83 16.96
C MET A 20 15.71 -10.68 15.78
N ILE A 21 14.66 -10.21 15.10
CA ILE A 21 14.18 -10.81 13.86
C ILE A 21 15.04 -10.23 12.73
N THR A 22 16.20 -10.82 12.48
CA THR A 22 16.97 -10.55 11.26
C THR A 22 16.33 -11.32 10.11
N THR A 23 15.58 -10.62 9.26
CA THR A 23 15.15 -11.18 7.96
C THR A 23 16.39 -11.41 7.10
N THR A 24 16.84 -12.67 7.01
CA THR A 24 17.82 -13.09 6.02
C THR A 24 17.18 -12.99 4.63
N ALA A 25 17.70 -12.10 3.79
CA ALA A 25 17.30 -12.07 2.39
C ALA A 25 17.93 -13.29 1.71
N THR A 26 17.17 -14.40 1.59
CA THR A 26 17.52 -15.49 0.67
C THR A 26 17.84 -14.88 -0.70
N ALA A 27 19.00 -15.24 -1.26
CA ALA A 27 19.39 -14.85 -2.61
C ALA A 27 18.21 -15.11 -3.56
N ALA A 28 17.58 -14.03 -4.01
CA ALA A 28 16.34 -14.12 -4.77
C ALA A 28 16.65 -14.82 -6.10
N ALA A 29 16.18 -16.05 -6.25
CA ALA A 29 16.26 -16.78 -7.50
C ALA A 29 15.78 -15.89 -8.65
N ALA A 30 16.47 -15.95 -9.79
CA ALA A 30 16.15 -15.14 -10.96
C ALA A 30 14.68 -15.33 -11.31
N LYS A 31 13.93 -14.26 -11.08
CA LYS A 31 12.49 -14.24 -11.07
C LYS A 31 12.02 -14.27 -12.54
N PRO A 32 11.35 -15.33 -13.04
CA PRO A 32 11.05 -15.48 -14.47
C PRO A 32 10.17 -14.35 -14.98
N ILE A 33 10.39 -13.92 -16.23
CA ILE A 33 9.60 -12.86 -16.87
C ILE A 33 8.27 -13.50 -17.33
N PRO A 34 7.11 -12.98 -16.90
CA PRO A 34 5.83 -13.51 -17.34
C PRO A 34 5.61 -13.18 -18.81
N GLN A 35 5.04 -14.13 -19.55
CA GLN A 35 4.59 -13.88 -20.91
C GLN A 35 3.50 -12.79 -20.91
N PRO A 36 3.39 -11.96 -21.97
CA PRO A 36 2.26 -11.06 -22.17
C PRO A 36 0.96 -11.88 -22.16
N ARG A 37 -0.09 -11.39 -21.49
CA ARG A 37 -1.36 -12.14 -21.31
C ARG A 37 -2.54 -11.31 -21.79
N GLY A 38 -3.37 -11.90 -22.64
CA GLY A 38 -4.67 -11.36 -23.06
C GLY A 38 -4.58 -9.94 -23.59
N THR A 39 -5.35 -9.03 -23.00
CA THR A 39 -5.49 -7.61 -23.38
C THR A 39 -4.24 -6.75 -23.14
N ILE A 40 -3.18 -7.30 -22.55
CA ILE A 40 -1.95 -6.55 -22.22
C ILE A 40 -0.74 -7.16 -22.96
N PRO A 41 -0.59 -6.88 -24.27
CA PRO A 41 0.55 -7.35 -25.06
C PRO A 41 1.80 -6.47 -24.86
N ASP A 42 1.61 -5.17 -24.62
CA ASP A 42 2.65 -4.16 -24.71
C ASP A 42 2.93 -3.48 -23.36
N PRO A 43 4.15 -2.94 -23.15
CA PRO A 43 4.45 -2.21 -21.93
C PRO A 43 3.58 -0.98 -21.74
N GLU A 44 3.25 -0.26 -22.81
CA GLU A 44 2.31 0.87 -22.78
C GLU A 44 0.92 0.42 -22.31
N SER A 45 0.41 -0.69 -22.88
CA SER A 45 -0.88 -1.25 -22.49
C SER A 45 -0.91 -1.65 -21.01
N PHE A 46 0.22 -2.11 -20.47
CA PHE A 46 0.35 -2.40 -19.04
C PHE A 46 0.28 -1.11 -18.20
N LEU A 47 0.99 -0.05 -18.60
CA LEU A 47 0.97 1.24 -17.91
C LEU A 47 -0.43 1.88 -17.93
N THR A 48 -1.12 1.79 -19.06
CA THR A 48 -2.52 2.23 -19.19
C THR A 48 -3.42 1.40 -18.29
N ALA A 49 -3.31 0.07 -18.30
CA ALA A 49 -4.11 -0.82 -17.45
C ALA A 49 -3.95 -0.50 -15.96
N ILE A 50 -2.75 -0.11 -15.52
CA ILE A 50 -2.47 0.24 -14.12
C ILE A 50 -2.74 1.70 -13.75
N SER A 51 -2.93 2.57 -14.73
CA SER A 51 -3.22 3.99 -14.52
C SER A 51 -4.64 4.21 -13.99
N ARG A 52 -4.82 5.16 -13.08
CA ARG A 52 -6.12 5.60 -12.53
C ARG A 52 -6.09 7.10 -12.26
N THR A 53 -7.24 7.73 -11.98
CA THR A 53 -7.37 9.18 -11.71
C THR A 53 -6.37 9.72 -10.67
N ARG A 54 -6.00 8.93 -9.66
CA ARG A 54 -5.02 9.35 -8.65
C ARG A 54 -3.55 9.12 -9.03
N ARG A 55 -3.29 8.20 -9.96
CA ARG A 55 -1.94 7.80 -10.38
C ARG A 55 -1.95 7.60 -11.88
N ASP A 56 -1.63 8.68 -12.58
CA ASP A 56 -1.40 8.61 -14.00
C ASP A 56 0.05 8.19 -14.26
N LEU A 57 0.21 6.94 -14.71
CA LEU A 57 1.49 6.32 -15.01
C LEU A 57 1.78 6.31 -16.51
N ALA A 58 0.72 6.31 -17.33
CA ALA A 58 0.84 6.34 -18.78
C ALA A 58 1.30 7.73 -19.27
N SER A 59 0.83 8.81 -18.65
CA SER A 59 1.28 10.17 -19.00
C SER A 59 2.62 10.56 -18.37
N ASN A 60 3.23 9.71 -17.53
CA ASN A 60 4.48 10.02 -16.86
C ASN A 60 5.68 9.74 -17.77
N SER A 61 6.12 10.76 -18.52
CA SER A 61 7.24 10.66 -19.48
C SER A 61 8.52 10.06 -18.90
N SER A 62 8.90 10.41 -17.67
CA SER A 62 10.04 9.83 -16.96
C SER A 62 9.97 8.31 -16.83
N LEU A 63 8.79 7.79 -16.48
CA LEU A 63 8.58 6.35 -16.30
C LEU A 63 8.53 5.62 -17.65
N THR A 64 7.80 6.17 -18.62
CA THR A 64 7.70 5.61 -19.97
C THR A 64 9.07 5.51 -20.64
N SER A 65 9.88 6.58 -20.54
CA SER A 65 11.26 6.60 -21.05
C SER A 65 12.17 5.60 -20.35
N ALA A 66 12.04 5.42 -19.03
CA ALA A 66 12.87 4.50 -18.26
C ALA A 66 12.58 3.03 -18.60
N ILE A 67 11.33 2.68 -18.90
CA ILE A 67 10.93 1.32 -19.27
C ILE A 67 11.24 1.06 -20.75
N GLY A 68 10.93 2.01 -21.63
CA GLY A 68 11.02 1.84 -23.07
C GLY A 68 9.98 0.86 -23.63
N LYS A 69 10.16 0.47 -24.90
CA LYS A 69 9.15 -0.31 -25.66
C LYS A 69 9.20 -1.82 -25.44
N LYS A 70 10.19 -2.33 -24.70
CA LYS A 70 10.42 -3.78 -24.56
C LYS A 70 9.73 -4.34 -23.32
N TRP A 71 8.94 -5.40 -23.48
CA TRP A 71 8.20 -6.07 -22.39
C TRP A 71 9.09 -6.50 -21.22
N SER A 72 10.28 -7.05 -21.51
CA SER A 72 11.23 -7.50 -20.49
C SER A 72 11.65 -6.39 -19.52
N ASN A 73 11.70 -5.14 -19.99
CA ASN A 73 12.21 -4.03 -19.20
C ASN A 73 11.31 -3.72 -17.99
N ILE A 74 10.00 -3.95 -18.09
CA ILE A 74 9.06 -3.81 -16.96
C ILE A 74 9.51 -4.65 -15.76
N PHE A 75 9.99 -5.86 -16.02
CA PHE A 75 10.29 -6.84 -14.98
C PHE A 75 11.75 -6.78 -14.51
N THR A 76 12.65 -6.29 -15.37
CA THR A 76 14.07 -6.15 -15.05
C THR A 76 14.39 -4.85 -14.30
N ILE A 77 13.68 -3.75 -14.59
CA ILE A 77 14.04 -2.43 -14.09
C ILE A 77 14.11 -2.37 -12.55
N ARG A 78 15.12 -1.67 -12.05
CA ARG A 78 15.39 -1.51 -10.61
C ARG A 78 14.84 -0.19 -10.09
N SER A 79 14.69 -0.10 -8.77
CA SER A 79 14.22 1.12 -8.12
C SER A 79 15.19 2.30 -8.26
N GLU A 80 16.49 2.01 -8.38
CA GLU A 80 17.54 3.01 -8.55
C GLU A 80 17.45 3.67 -9.93
N GLN A 81 17.33 2.88 -10.98
CA GLN A 81 17.11 3.37 -12.36
C GLN A 81 15.86 4.26 -12.47
N LEU A 82 14.76 3.87 -11.81
CA LEU A 82 13.55 4.69 -11.75
C LEU A 82 13.74 5.98 -10.93
N LYS A 83 14.64 5.98 -9.94
CA LYS A 83 14.99 7.19 -9.16
C LYS A 83 15.80 8.15 -10.01
N GLU A 84 16.79 7.65 -10.74
CA GLU A 84 17.63 8.42 -11.66
C GLU A 84 16.81 9.04 -12.79
N ALA A 85 15.82 8.32 -13.31
CA ALA A 85 14.86 8.84 -14.30
C ALA A 85 13.91 9.93 -13.75
N GLY A 86 13.95 10.24 -12.46
CA GLY A 86 13.11 11.27 -11.84
C GLY A 86 11.70 10.81 -11.46
N VAL A 87 11.41 9.51 -11.44
CA VAL A 87 10.09 9.00 -11.04
C VAL A 87 9.87 9.22 -9.55
N THR A 88 8.71 9.80 -9.20
CA THR A 88 8.35 10.03 -7.78
C THR A 88 8.33 8.73 -6.97
N VAL A 89 8.68 8.83 -5.68
CA VAL A 89 8.76 7.66 -4.80
C VAL A 89 7.43 6.88 -4.75
N LYS A 90 6.30 7.59 -4.79
CA LYS A 90 4.95 6.99 -4.78
C LYS A 90 4.69 6.16 -6.04
N ASN A 91 4.99 6.71 -7.21
CA ASN A 91 4.78 6.03 -8.50
C ASN A 91 5.72 4.82 -8.62
N ARG A 92 6.99 4.98 -8.24
CA ARG A 92 7.97 3.89 -8.22
C ARG A 92 7.53 2.72 -7.35
N ARG A 93 7.14 2.97 -6.09
CA ARG A 93 6.67 1.93 -5.17
C ARG A 93 5.44 1.21 -5.72
N PHE A 94 4.49 1.96 -6.26
CA PHE A 94 3.26 1.41 -6.82
C PHE A 94 3.55 0.56 -8.06
N PHE A 95 4.35 1.04 -9.00
CA PHE A 95 4.72 0.30 -10.20
C PHE A 95 5.40 -1.04 -9.87
N LEU A 96 6.40 -1.02 -8.97
CA LEU A 96 7.13 -2.22 -8.56
C LEU A 96 6.22 -3.24 -7.85
N TRP A 97 5.23 -2.76 -7.09
CA TRP A 97 4.23 -3.62 -6.49
C TRP A 97 3.26 -4.20 -7.54
N ALA A 98 2.75 -3.36 -8.45
CA ALA A 98 1.79 -3.76 -9.47
C ALA A 98 2.38 -4.80 -10.44
N ARG A 99 3.65 -4.64 -10.86
CA ARG A 99 4.32 -5.65 -11.69
C ARG A 99 4.51 -6.98 -10.96
N GLU A 100 4.74 -6.96 -9.64
CA GLU A 100 4.90 -8.20 -8.87
C GLU A 100 3.54 -8.91 -8.71
N LYS A 101 2.45 -8.15 -8.54
CA LYS A 101 1.09 -8.71 -8.60
C LYS A 101 0.79 -9.34 -9.95
N PHE A 102 1.20 -8.69 -11.04
CA PHE A 102 1.08 -9.25 -12.37
C PHE A 102 1.91 -10.55 -12.54
N ARG A 103 3.14 -10.59 -12.02
CA ARG A 103 3.96 -11.82 -12.00
C ARG A 103 3.30 -12.98 -11.27
N GLN A 104 2.57 -12.69 -10.19
CA GLN A 104 1.79 -13.68 -9.44
C GLN A 104 0.52 -14.14 -10.18
N GLY A 105 0.25 -13.60 -11.36
CA GLY A 105 -0.91 -13.96 -12.18
C GLY A 105 -2.18 -13.18 -11.83
N ALA A 106 -2.10 -12.15 -10.99
CA ALA A 106 -3.25 -11.30 -10.70
C ALA A 106 -3.54 -10.37 -11.88
N ASN A 107 -4.82 -10.22 -12.24
CA ASN A 107 -5.26 -9.28 -13.27
C ASN A 107 -5.19 -7.83 -12.74
N PRO A 108 -4.56 -6.88 -13.46
CA PRO A 108 -4.49 -5.45 -13.08
C PRO A 108 -5.83 -4.84 -12.67
N GLU A 109 -6.92 -5.19 -13.34
CA GLU A 109 -8.23 -4.62 -13.01
C GLU A 109 -8.72 -5.00 -11.62
N LEU A 110 -8.39 -6.21 -11.16
CA LEU A 110 -8.88 -6.74 -9.88
C LEU A 110 -8.15 -6.15 -8.68
N PHE A 111 -6.84 -5.93 -8.77
CA PHE A 111 -6.05 -5.43 -7.63
C PHE A 111 -5.92 -3.91 -7.59
N ILE A 112 -6.37 -3.20 -8.63
CA ILE A 112 -6.27 -1.75 -8.71
C ILE A 112 -7.61 -1.14 -8.34
N THR A 113 -7.69 -0.68 -7.11
CA THR A 113 -8.88 -0.01 -6.59
C THR A 113 -8.82 1.49 -6.86
N ASP A 114 -9.95 2.04 -7.28
CA ASP A 114 -10.10 3.48 -7.49
C ASP A 114 -10.05 4.28 -6.19
N ALA A 115 -9.88 5.59 -6.36
CA ALA A 115 -10.00 6.52 -5.26
C ALA A 115 -11.42 6.42 -4.68
N LYS A 116 -11.50 6.05 -3.39
CA LYS A 116 -12.76 6.09 -2.67
C LYS A 116 -13.42 7.46 -2.88
N PRO A 117 -14.73 7.50 -3.23
CA PRO A 117 -15.42 8.75 -3.47
C PRO A 117 -15.34 9.64 -2.23
N LYS A 118 -15.35 10.96 -2.44
CA LYS A 118 -15.37 11.91 -1.33
C LYS A 118 -16.61 11.66 -0.50
N LYS A 119 -16.46 11.47 0.82
CA LYS A 119 -17.63 11.34 1.71
C LYS A 119 -18.49 12.60 1.57
N LYS A 120 -19.78 12.40 1.30
CA LYS A 120 -20.78 13.48 1.26
C LYS A 120 -20.97 14.10 2.64
N VAL A 121 -21.01 13.25 3.67
CA VAL A 121 -21.24 13.62 5.07
C VAL A 121 -20.01 13.26 5.92
N ARG A 122 -19.54 14.20 6.76
CA ARG A 122 -18.39 14.04 7.65
C ARG A 122 -18.84 14.18 9.11
N GLY A 123 -19.53 13.15 9.61
CA GLY A 123 -20.00 13.07 10.98
C GLY A 123 -21.01 11.96 11.16
N TRP A 124 -21.33 11.65 12.42
CA TRP A 124 -22.28 10.62 12.80
C TRP A 124 -23.53 11.23 13.45
N GLY A 125 -24.67 10.58 13.23
CA GLY A 125 -25.94 10.90 13.86
C GLY A 125 -26.98 11.46 12.90
N PRO A 126 -28.28 11.40 13.28
CA PRO A 126 -29.39 11.87 12.44
C PRO A 126 -29.24 13.34 12.04
N ARG A 127 -28.65 14.14 12.95
CA ARG A 127 -28.35 15.56 12.73
C ARG A 127 -27.28 15.80 11.65
N VAL A 128 -26.49 14.82 11.24
CA VAL A 128 -25.41 15.04 10.27
C VAL A 128 -25.69 14.29 8.96
N GLN A 129 -26.43 13.18 9.03
CA GLN A 129 -26.65 12.26 7.92
C GLN A 129 -27.97 12.50 7.16
N THR A 130 -29.02 12.96 7.83
CA THR A 130 -30.32 13.22 7.20
C THR A 130 -30.37 14.62 6.58
N ALA A 131 -30.97 14.75 5.39
CA ALA A 131 -31.24 16.07 4.79
C ALA A 131 -32.26 16.88 5.62
N GLU A 132 -33.14 16.18 6.32
CA GLU A 132 -34.08 16.76 7.25
C GLU A 132 -33.35 17.36 8.47
N ARG A 133 -33.83 18.53 8.90
CA ARG A 133 -33.28 19.32 10.01
C ARG A 133 -33.69 18.69 11.36
N ILE A 134 -33.45 17.39 11.53
CA ILE A 134 -33.86 16.64 12.73
C ILE A 134 -33.20 17.29 13.94
N ARG A 135 -34.04 17.86 14.81
CA ARG A 135 -33.61 18.50 16.05
C ARG A 135 -33.55 17.44 17.13
N VAL A 136 -32.33 17.11 17.58
CA VAL A 136 -32.15 16.29 18.78
C VAL A 136 -32.73 17.07 19.96
N ARG A 137 -33.74 16.49 20.64
CA ARG A 137 -34.48 17.11 21.75
C ARG A 137 -35.17 18.45 21.39
N GLY A 138 -35.53 18.66 20.13
CA GLY A 138 -36.17 19.91 19.69
C GLY A 138 -35.23 21.14 19.61
N VAL A 139 -33.95 20.98 19.95
CA VAL A 139 -32.96 22.08 19.97
C VAL A 139 -32.40 22.34 18.56
N ARG A 140 -32.47 23.61 18.13
CA ARG A 140 -31.86 24.12 16.89
C ARG A 140 -30.34 23.92 16.90
N ARG A 141 -29.69 23.78 15.73
CA ARG A 141 -28.22 23.81 15.71
C ARG A 141 -27.72 25.20 16.09
N SER A 142 -26.55 25.26 16.71
CA SER A 142 -25.78 26.50 16.84
C SER A 142 -25.67 27.16 15.46
N GLY A 143 -26.10 28.42 15.33
CA GLY A 143 -26.12 29.17 14.07
C GLY A 143 -27.41 29.10 13.23
N GLU A 144 -28.42 28.33 13.66
CA GLU A 144 -29.74 28.33 13.00
C GLU A 144 -30.61 29.48 13.53
N LYS A 145 -30.74 30.56 12.74
CA LYS A 145 -31.79 31.58 12.92
C LYS A 145 -33.18 30.99 12.65
#